data_AF-A0A7L5A0L4-F1
#
_entry.id   AF-A0A7L5A0L4-F1
#
_cell.length_a   1.000
_cell.length_b   1.000
_cell.length_c   1.000
_cell.angle_alpha   90.00
_cell.angle_beta   90.00
_cell.angle_gamma   90.00
#
_symmetry.space_group_name_H-M   'P 1'
#
loop_
_entity.id
_entity.type
_entity.pdbx_description
1 polymer ?
#
loop_
_entity_poly.entity_id
_entity_poly.type
_entity_poly.pdbx_seq_one_letter_code
_entity_poly.pdbx_strand_id
1 'polypeptide(L)'
;MSLLSLACLDPRFCVNPNHLPPTERLAYWLANPLLAYHQPRKMDATRRTAAGYTTDGEREALITRLQAARAAALGAVGRFAAEPEVSWGALTGLFKDDAFPELHDEKRQRTPLLAYAKTLHPLEYAWLAAHLRRVIEHRAAALEEQREADRIQLDLDYDTAA
;
A
#
# COMPACT_ATOMS: atom_id res chain seq x y z
N MET A 1 9.88 19.09 1.14
CA MET A 1 8.56 18.51 1.49
C MET A 1 8.79 17.31 2.37
N SER A 2 7.95 17.03 3.39
CA SER A 2 8.11 15.77 4.13
C SER A 2 7.58 14.60 3.29
N LEU A 3 8.16 13.40 3.46
CA LEU A 3 7.67 12.17 2.81
C LEU A 3 6.18 11.91 3.11
N LEU A 4 5.69 12.38 4.27
CA LEU A 4 4.27 12.34 4.63
C LEU A 4 3.39 13.12 3.63
N SER A 5 3.86 14.26 3.11
CA SER A 5 3.14 15.02 2.08
C SER A 5 3.12 14.28 0.74
N LEU A 6 4.19 13.55 0.41
CA LEU A 6 4.28 12.73 -0.81
C LEU A 6 3.41 11.47 -0.73
N ALA A 7 3.27 10.84 0.45
CA ALA A 7 2.42 9.66 0.63
C ALA A 7 0.92 9.92 0.46
N CYS A 8 0.48 11.17 0.63
CA CYS A 8 -0.89 11.59 0.31
C CYS A 8 -1.12 11.81 -1.20
N LEU A 9 -0.05 11.97 -1.99
CA LEU A 9 -0.09 12.32 -3.41
C LEU A 9 0.32 11.15 -4.32
N ASP A 10 1.16 10.24 -3.82
CA ASP A 10 1.67 9.09 -4.56
C ASP A 10 1.39 7.77 -3.80
N PRO A 11 0.54 6.90 -4.37
CA PRO A 11 0.20 5.58 -3.83
C PRO A 11 1.39 4.70 -3.45
N ARG A 12 2.55 4.87 -4.11
CA ARG A 12 3.76 4.06 -3.88
C ARG A 12 4.37 4.26 -2.50
N PHE A 13 4.13 5.41 -1.89
CA PHE A 13 4.60 5.69 -0.53
C PHE A 13 3.52 5.39 0.53
N CYS A 14 2.35 4.84 0.16
CA CYS A 14 1.25 4.63 1.09
C CYS A 14 1.39 3.31 1.88
N VAL A 15 1.67 3.41 3.19
CA VAL A 15 1.90 2.24 4.05
C VAL A 15 0.62 1.46 4.32
N ASN A 16 -0.48 2.16 4.62
CA ASN A 16 -1.78 1.55 4.88
C ASN A 16 -2.62 1.48 3.60
N PRO A 17 -2.89 0.28 3.05
CA PRO A 17 -3.67 0.16 1.82
C PRO A 17 -5.08 0.78 1.91
N ASN A 18 -5.66 0.92 3.11
CA ASN A 18 -6.95 1.58 3.27
C ASN A 18 -6.91 3.10 3.05
N HIS A 19 -5.73 3.71 2.95
CA HIS A 19 -5.57 5.13 2.64
C HIS A 19 -5.23 5.37 1.17
N LEU A 20 -4.96 4.30 0.39
CA LEU A 20 -4.78 4.41 -1.06
C LEU A 20 -6.00 5.05 -1.72
N PRO A 21 -5.85 5.80 -2.82
CA PRO A 21 -7.00 6.27 -3.58
C PRO A 21 -7.87 5.08 -4.04
N PRO A 22 -9.18 5.31 -4.30
CA PRO A 22 -10.13 4.22 -4.48
C PRO A 22 -9.74 3.20 -5.57
N THR A 23 -9.16 3.64 -6.68
CA THR A 23 -8.78 2.78 -7.80
C THR A 23 -7.63 1.84 -7.43
N GLU A 24 -6.59 2.37 -6.79
CA GLU A 24 -5.38 1.67 -6.38
C GLU A 24 -5.65 0.73 -5.21
N ARG A 25 -6.49 1.17 -4.27
CA ARG A 25 -6.98 0.32 -3.17
C ARG A 25 -7.67 -0.92 -3.69
N LEU A 26 -8.45 -0.74 -4.76
CA LEU A 26 -9.21 -1.82 -5.35
C LEU A 26 -8.34 -2.76 -6.18
N ALA A 27 -7.37 -2.22 -6.92
CA ALA A 27 -6.34 -3.02 -7.57
C ALA A 27 -5.53 -3.84 -6.55
N TYR A 28 -5.16 -3.22 -5.43
CA TYR A 28 -4.48 -3.89 -4.32
C TYR A 28 -5.32 -5.05 -3.75
N TRP A 29 -6.63 -4.87 -3.57
CA TRP A 29 -7.50 -5.93 -3.08
C TRP A 29 -7.74 -7.05 -4.08
N LEU A 30 -7.88 -6.73 -5.36
CA LEU A 30 -8.09 -7.72 -6.41
C LEU A 30 -6.88 -8.59 -6.69
N ALA A 31 -5.68 -8.08 -6.40
CA ALA A 31 -4.45 -8.83 -6.57
C ALA A 31 -4.29 -9.94 -5.50
N ASN A 32 -5.06 -9.91 -4.41
CA ASN A 32 -5.15 -11.00 -3.44
C ASN A 32 -6.57 -11.62 -3.43
N PRO A 33 -6.77 -12.80 -4.04
CA PRO A 33 -8.07 -13.44 -4.12
C PRO A 33 -8.74 -13.74 -2.78
N LEU A 34 -7.95 -14.06 -1.75
CA LEU A 34 -8.45 -14.37 -0.42
C LEU A 34 -8.99 -13.11 0.26
N LEU A 35 -8.36 -11.97 -0.01
CA LEU A 35 -8.76 -10.68 0.55
C LEU A 35 -10.08 -10.22 -0.08
N ALA A 36 -10.18 -10.40 -1.39
CA ALA A 36 -11.40 -10.13 -2.13
C ALA A 36 -12.58 -11.01 -1.65
N TYR A 37 -12.28 -12.25 -1.25
CA TYR A 37 -13.28 -13.18 -0.70
C TYR A 37 -13.73 -12.80 0.70
N HIS A 38 -12.81 -12.49 1.63
CA HIS A 38 -13.15 -12.20 3.01
C HIS A 38 -13.65 -10.77 3.25
N GLN A 39 -13.34 -9.83 2.36
CA GLN A 39 -13.72 -8.41 2.52
C GLN A 39 -14.64 -7.88 1.39
N PRO A 40 -15.74 -8.56 1.03
CA PRO A 40 -16.56 -8.19 -0.12
C PRO A 40 -17.28 -6.85 0.07
N ARG A 41 -17.70 -6.53 1.30
CA ARG A 41 -18.37 -5.25 1.62
C ARG A 41 -17.45 -4.06 1.44
N LYS A 42 -16.16 -4.21 1.80
CA LYS A 42 -15.16 -3.18 1.61
C LYS A 42 -14.90 -2.96 0.12
N MET A 43 -14.72 -4.03 -0.65
CA MET A 43 -14.62 -3.94 -2.11
C MET A 43 -15.82 -3.22 -2.73
N ASP A 44 -17.05 -3.57 -2.32
CA ASP A 44 -18.25 -2.93 -2.81
C ASP A 44 -18.33 -1.45 -2.44
N ALA A 45 -17.90 -1.07 -1.24
CA ALA A 45 -17.83 0.32 -0.81
C ALA A 45 -16.81 1.11 -1.63
N THR A 46 -15.59 0.60 -1.80
CA THR A 46 -14.53 1.25 -2.59
C THR A 46 -14.92 1.38 -4.06
N ARG A 47 -15.60 0.37 -4.64
CA ARG A 47 -16.19 0.46 -5.98
C ARG A 47 -17.17 1.62 -6.09
N ARG A 48 -18.04 1.82 -5.11
CA ARG A 48 -18.98 2.95 -5.11
C ARG A 48 -18.26 4.29 -4.98
N THR A 49 -17.22 4.37 -4.14
CA THR A 49 -16.43 5.61 -3.98
C THR A 49 -15.65 5.96 -5.24
N ALA A 50 -15.14 4.98 -5.98
CA ALA A 50 -14.43 5.20 -7.24
C ALA A 50 -15.33 5.89 -8.31
N ALA A 51 -16.65 5.72 -8.25
CA ALA A 51 -17.59 6.37 -9.17
C ALA A 51 -17.57 7.90 -9.11
N GLY A 52 -16.99 8.52 -8.06
CA GLY A 52 -16.79 9.96 -7.96
C GLY A 52 -15.50 10.48 -8.62
N TYR A 53 -14.65 9.60 -9.15
CA TYR A 53 -13.31 9.95 -9.67
C TYR A 53 -13.16 9.76 -11.19
N THR A 54 -14.19 9.31 -11.90
CA THR A 54 -14.11 8.93 -13.34
C THR A 54 -15.37 9.32 -14.12
N THR A 55 -15.26 9.47 -15.45
CA THR A 55 -16.42 9.71 -16.33
C THR A 55 -17.36 8.48 -16.40
N ASP A 56 -18.61 8.64 -16.88
CA ASP A 56 -19.59 7.55 -16.95
C ASP A 56 -19.11 6.34 -17.77
N GLY A 57 -18.38 6.55 -18.86
CA GLY A 57 -17.84 5.47 -19.69
C GLY A 57 -16.67 4.73 -19.04
N GLU A 58 -15.76 5.47 -18.40
CA GLU A 58 -14.67 4.89 -17.62
C GLU A 58 -15.19 4.13 -16.39
N ARG A 59 -16.28 4.61 -15.79
CA ARG A 59 -16.96 3.96 -14.68
C ARG A 59 -17.48 2.57 -15.09
N GLU A 60 -18.15 2.46 -16.23
CA GLU A 60 -18.72 1.18 -16.68
C GLU A 60 -17.63 0.16 -17.04
N ALA A 61 -16.56 0.63 -17.69
CA ALA A 61 -15.38 -0.18 -18.01
C ALA A 61 -14.66 -0.66 -16.73
N LEU A 62 -14.53 0.22 -15.73
CA LEU A 62 -13.98 -0.11 -14.43
C LEU A 62 -14.86 -1.14 -13.72
N ILE A 63 -16.18 -0.92 -13.60
CA ILE A 63 -17.11 -1.87 -12.97
C ILE A 63 -16.98 -3.26 -13.60
N THR A 64 -16.94 -3.33 -14.92
CA THR A 64 -16.80 -4.59 -15.67
C THR A 64 -15.46 -5.28 -15.36
N ARG A 65 -14.32 -4.54 -15.41
CA ARG A 65 -13.00 -5.09 -15.04
C ARG A 65 -12.99 -5.60 -13.61
N LEU A 66 -13.63 -4.89 -12.69
CA LEU A 66 -13.68 -5.25 -11.27
C LEU A 66 -14.55 -6.48 -11.01
N GLN A 67 -15.70 -6.61 -11.68
CA GLN A 67 -16.54 -7.79 -11.60
C GLN A 67 -15.82 -9.02 -12.17
N ALA A 68 -15.17 -8.87 -13.33
CA ALA A 68 -14.38 -9.93 -13.93
C ALA A 68 -13.21 -10.36 -13.04
N ALA A 69 -12.46 -9.39 -12.50
CA ALA A 69 -11.34 -9.65 -11.60
C ALA A 69 -11.80 -10.30 -10.27
N ARG A 70 -12.92 -9.86 -9.70
CA ARG A 70 -13.53 -10.49 -8.51
C ARG A 70 -13.96 -11.92 -8.81
N ALA A 71 -14.60 -12.18 -9.95
CA ALA A 71 -15.01 -13.52 -10.35
C ALA A 71 -13.79 -14.45 -10.56
N ALA A 72 -12.74 -13.95 -11.21
CA ALA A 72 -11.48 -14.68 -11.38
C ALA A 72 -10.82 -15.01 -10.03
N ALA A 73 -10.77 -14.04 -9.12
CA ALA A 73 -10.29 -14.23 -7.76
C ALA A 73 -11.09 -15.31 -7.01
N LEU A 74 -12.42 -15.23 -7.01
CA LEU A 74 -13.28 -16.22 -6.35
C LEU A 74 -13.09 -17.63 -6.91
N GLY A 75 -12.86 -17.77 -8.22
CA GLY A 75 -12.53 -19.05 -8.85
C GLY A 75 -11.20 -19.65 -8.39
N ALA A 76 -10.25 -18.82 -7.95
CA ALA A 76 -8.94 -19.26 -7.45
C ALA A 76 -8.97 -19.70 -5.97
N VAL A 77 -9.96 -19.26 -5.17
CA VAL A 77 -10.05 -19.51 -3.72
C VAL A 77 -10.17 -20.99 -3.36
N GLY A 78 -10.65 -21.85 -4.28
CA GLY A 78 -10.75 -23.29 -4.08
C GLY A 78 -9.42 -24.06 -3.94
N ARG A 79 -8.26 -23.38 -3.87
CA ARG A 79 -6.92 -24.01 -3.89
C ARG A 79 -6.05 -23.78 -2.64
N PHE A 80 -6.51 -23.02 -1.64
CA PHE A 80 -5.65 -22.60 -0.52
C PHE A 80 -5.74 -23.53 0.70
N ALA A 81 -5.04 -24.67 0.63
CA ALA A 81 -4.70 -25.52 1.78
C ALA A 81 -3.21 -25.36 2.18
N ALA A 82 -2.64 -24.18 1.95
CA ALA A 82 -1.24 -23.90 2.24
C ALA A 82 -1.09 -23.29 3.64
N GLU A 83 0.04 -23.55 4.30
CA GLU A 83 0.42 -22.82 5.52
C GLU A 83 0.84 -21.37 5.18
N PRO A 84 0.68 -20.42 6.11
CA PRO A 84 1.10 -19.04 5.90
C PRO A 84 2.62 -18.93 5.79
N GLU A 85 3.10 -18.41 4.65
CA GLU A 85 4.52 -18.16 4.39
C GLU A 85 5.13 -17.15 5.39
N VAL A 86 4.34 -16.19 5.83
CA VAL A 86 4.76 -15.14 6.78
C VAL A 86 3.97 -15.27 8.08
N SER A 87 4.68 -15.47 9.18
CA SER A 87 4.06 -15.50 10.51
C SER A 87 3.63 -14.10 10.97
N TRP A 88 2.69 -14.03 11.91
CA TRP A 88 2.30 -12.77 12.55
C TRP A 88 3.49 -12.04 13.19
N GLY A 89 4.41 -12.78 13.81
CA GLY A 89 5.63 -12.23 14.40
C GLY A 89 6.55 -11.59 13.35
N ALA A 90 6.73 -12.26 12.21
CA ALA A 90 7.52 -11.73 11.10
C ALA A 90 6.88 -10.48 10.48
N LEU A 91 5.56 -10.49 10.24
CA LEU A 91 4.82 -9.33 9.75
C LEU A 91 4.92 -8.16 10.72
N THR A 92 4.70 -8.40 12.01
CA THR A 92 4.75 -7.34 13.02
C THR A 92 6.15 -6.82 13.32
N GLY A 93 7.16 -7.65 13.04
CA GLY A 93 8.56 -7.22 13.02
C GLY A 93 8.80 -6.06 12.05
N LEU A 94 8.11 -6.05 10.89
CA LEU A 94 8.22 -4.95 9.91
C LEU A 94 7.65 -3.62 10.43
N PHE A 95 6.84 -3.62 11.50
CA PHE A 95 6.29 -2.41 12.11
C PHE A 95 7.15 -1.85 13.25
N LYS A 96 8.28 -2.49 13.58
CA LYS A 96 9.17 -2.03 14.63
C LYS A 96 10.09 -0.94 14.07
N ASP A 97 10.28 0.11 14.86
CA ASP A 97 11.03 1.31 14.50
C ASP A 97 12.48 0.98 14.04
N ASP A 98 13.08 -0.09 14.56
CA ASP A 98 14.42 -0.54 14.21
C ASP A 98 14.51 -1.30 12.88
N ALA A 99 13.38 -1.81 12.36
CA ALA A 99 13.37 -2.56 11.11
C ALA A 99 13.47 -1.62 9.91
N PHE A 100 12.82 -0.44 9.99
CA PHE A 100 12.74 0.54 8.90
C PHE A 100 12.60 1.97 9.46
N PRO A 101 13.73 2.70 9.66
CA PRO A 101 13.70 4.08 10.13
C PRO A 101 13.00 5.05 9.15
N GLU A 102 12.72 4.63 7.92
CA GLU A 102 11.97 5.40 6.92
C GLU A 102 10.45 5.43 7.20
N LEU A 103 9.99 4.61 8.15
CA LEU A 103 8.61 4.59 8.66
C LEU A 103 8.44 5.39 9.97
N HIS A 104 9.51 5.99 10.49
CA HIS A 104 9.60 6.56 11.84
C HIS A 104 8.66 7.77 12.08
N ASP A 105 8.26 8.46 11.02
CA ASP A 105 7.28 9.56 11.05
C ASP A 105 5.84 9.11 11.35
N GLU A 106 5.59 7.79 11.43
CA GLU A 106 4.24 7.24 11.40
C GLU A 106 3.84 6.43 12.64
N LYS A 107 4.26 6.84 13.85
CA LYS A 107 3.64 6.34 15.11
C LYS A 107 2.11 6.40 15.06
N ARG A 108 1.55 7.39 14.33
CA ARG A 108 0.11 7.54 14.07
C ARG A 108 -0.47 6.53 13.08
N GLN A 109 0.28 6.01 12.11
CA GLN A 109 -0.23 5.00 11.16
C GLN A 109 0.02 3.55 11.60
N ARG A 110 0.96 3.31 12.52
CA ARG A 110 1.24 1.98 13.06
C ARG A 110 -0.01 1.32 13.65
N THR A 111 -0.78 2.05 14.45
CA THR A 111 -2.02 1.51 15.05
C THR A 111 -3.09 1.16 14.00
N PRO A 112 -3.44 2.06 13.05
CA PRO A 112 -4.29 1.71 11.91
C PRO A 112 -3.82 0.53 11.07
N LEU A 113 -2.50 0.44 10.82
CA LEU A 113 -1.91 -0.62 10.02
C LEU A 113 -1.93 -1.97 10.73
N LEU A 114 -1.63 -2.00 12.03
CA LEU A 114 -1.80 -3.18 12.87
C LEU A 114 -3.27 -3.62 12.95
N ALA A 115 -4.19 -2.66 13.10
CA ALA A 115 -5.62 -2.96 13.08
C ALA A 115 -6.04 -3.56 11.75
N TYR A 116 -5.55 -3.03 10.63
CA TYR A 116 -5.77 -3.61 9.31
C TYR A 116 -5.20 -5.02 9.19
N ALA A 117 -3.94 -5.24 9.59
CA ALA A 117 -3.28 -6.55 9.55
C ALA A 117 -4.06 -7.60 10.36
N LYS A 118 -4.68 -7.23 11.49
CA LYS A 118 -5.54 -8.12 12.27
C LYS A 118 -6.83 -8.52 11.56
N THR A 119 -7.30 -7.73 10.59
CA THR A 119 -8.46 -8.10 9.75
C THR A 119 -8.10 -9.05 8.62
N LEU A 120 -6.81 -9.33 8.43
CA LEU A 120 -6.32 -10.23 7.39
C LEU A 120 -6.30 -11.69 7.88
N HIS A 121 -6.64 -12.60 6.99
CA HIS A 121 -6.38 -14.01 7.15
C HIS A 121 -4.86 -14.26 7.16
N PRO A 122 -4.33 -15.24 7.93
CA PRO A 122 -2.88 -15.49 8.01
C PRO A 122 -2.17 -15.70 6.68
N LEU A 123 -2.84 -16.32 5.70
CA LEU A 123 -2.28 -16.52 4.35
C LEU A 123 -2.07 -15.20 3.58
N GLU A 124 -2.70 -14.12 4.02
CA GLU A 124 -2.59 -12.79 3.41
C GLU A 124 -1.46 -11.97 4.04
N TYR A 125 -0.82 -12.46 5.11
CA TYR A 125 0.29 -11.76 5.76
C TYR A 125 1.48 -11.60 4.82
N ALA A 126 1.76 -12.60 3.98
CA ALA A 126 2.80 -12.50 2.95
C ALA A 126 2.51 -11.36 1.97
N TRP A 127 1.23 -11.17 1.62
CA TRP A 127 0.80 -10.10 0.73
C TRP A 127 1.03 -8.72 1.33
N LEU A 128 0.60 -8.52 2.58
CA LEU A 128 0.83 -7.26 3.28
C LEU A 128 2.32 -7.01 3.52
N ALA A 129 3.09 -8.05 3.88
CA ALA A 129 4.53 -7.94 4.05
C ALA A 129 5.23 -7.49 2.75
N ALA A 130 4.85 -8.06 1.61
CA ALA A 130 5.39 -7.67 0.30
C ALA A 130 5.03 -6.21 -0.05
N HIS A 131 3.80 -5.78 0.22
CA HIS A 131 3.40 -4.37 0.05
C HIS A 131 4.28 -3.43 0.87
N LEU A 132 4.44 -3.73 2.16
CA LEU A 132 5.23 -2.90 3.07
C LEU A 132 6.69 -2.80 2.61
N ARG A 133 7.31 -3.92 2.22
CA ARG A 133 8.68 -3.92 1.69
C ARG A 133 8.84 -3.00 0.48
N ARG A 134 7.92 -3.05 -0.48
CA ARG A 134 7.94 -2.14 -1.65
C ARG A 134 7.81 -0.68 -1.24
N VAL A 135 6.90 -0.37 -0.32
CA VAL A 135 6.71 1.01 0.17
C VAL A 135 7.97 1.52 0.84
N ILE A 136 8.62 0.68 1.65
CA ILE A 136 9.89 0.99 2.30
C ILE A 136 10.98 1.24 1.25
N GLU A 137 11.15 0.35 0.28
CA GLU A 137 12.14 0.48 -0.80
C GLU A 137 11.97 1.81 -1.55
N HIS A 138 10.73 2.15 -1.89
CA HIS A 138 10.42 3.42 -2.55
C HIS A 138 10.74 4.63 -1.67
N ARG A 139 10.39 4.59 -0.37
CA ARG A 139 10.68 5.69 0.56
C ARG A 139 12.18 5.87 0.79
N ALA A 140 12.93 4.78 0.90
CA ALA A 140 14.38 4.82 1.05
C ALA A 140 15.05 5.47 -0.17
N ALA A 141 14.65 5.07 -1.38
CA ALA A 141 15.15 5.67 -2.61
C ALA A 141 14.84 7.18 -2.69
N ALA A 142 13.60 7.58 -2.35
CA ALA A 142 13.21 9.00 -2.34
C ALA A 142 14.01 9.83 -1.32
N LEU A 143 14.36 9.26 -0.16
CA LEU A 143 15.22 9.93 0.83
C LEU A 143 16.66 10.06 0.33
N GLU A 144 17.18 9.06 -0.35
CA GLU A 144 18.52 9.10 -0.94
C GLU A 144 18.61 10.17 -2.03
N GLU A 145 17.63 10.23 -2.93
CA GLU A 145 17.50 11.29 -3.94
C GLU A 145 17.44 12.68 -3.30
N GLN A 146 16.68 12.83 -2.21
CA GLN A 146 16.59 14.11 -1.50
C GLN A 146 17.93 14.50 -0.86
N ARG A 147 18.62 13.57 -0.21
CA ARG A 147 19.94 13.82 0.41
C ARG A 147 20.99 14.21 -0.63
N GLU A 148 20.97 13.57 -1.79
CA GLU A 148 21.85 13.91 -2.90
C GLU A 148 21.59 15.32 -3.43
N ALA A 149 20.31 15.67 -3.63
CA ALA A 149 19.92 17.02 -4.05
C ALA A 149 20.32 18.09 -3.04
N ASP A 150 20.11 17.83 -1.74
CA ASP A 150 20.50 18.73 -0.66
C ASP A 150 22.03 18.93 -0.60
N ARG A 151 22.81 17.86 -0.83
CA ARG A 151 24.28 17.94 -0.91
C ARG A 151 24.73 18.82 -2.08
N ILE A 152 24.19 18.58 -3.29
CA ILE A 152 24.52 19.36 -4.49
C ILE A 152 24.18 20.85 -4.27
N GLN A 153 23.03 21.14 -3.66
CA GLN A 153 22.64 22.52 -3.36
C GLN A 153 23.61 23.18 -2.37
N LEU A 154 24.02 22.47 -1.32
CA LEU A 154 24.97 22.98 -0.33
C LEU A 154 26.33 23.32 -0.96
N ASP A 155 26.82 22.47 -1.88
CA ASP A 155 28.08 22.69 -2.59
C ASP A 155 28.00 23.92 -3.51
N LEU A 156 26.88 24.10 -4.22
CA LEU A 156 26.62 25.28 -5.06
C LEU A 156 26.53 26.58 -4.23
N ASP A 157 25.89 26.52 -3.07
CA ASP A 157 25.76 27.67 -2.16
C ASP A 157 27.12 28.06 -1.56
N TYR A 158 28.02 27.09 -1.35
CA TYR A 158 29.38 27.33 -0.89
C TYR A 158 30.26 27.98 -1.97
N ASP A 159 30.18 27.48 -3.22
CA ASP A 159 30.95 28.01 -4.35
C ASP A 159 30.49 29.42 -4.80
N THR A 160 29.24 29.79 -4.54
CA THR A 160 28.71 31.13 -4.85
C THR A 160 28.96 32.16 -3.74
N ALA A 161 29.32 31.71 -2.53
CA ALA A 161 29.64 32.55 -1.39
C ALA A 161 31.15 32.85 -1.24
N ALA A 162 32.00 32.17 -2.02
CA ALA A 162 33.45 32.35 -2.08
C ALA A 162 33.88 33.33 -3.19
#